data_AF-T0PHL3-F1
#
_entry.id   AF-T0PHL3-F1
#
_cell.length_a   1.000
_cell.length_b   1.000
_cell.length_c   1.000
_cell.angle_alpha   90.00
_cell.angle_beta   90.00
_cell.angle_gamma   90.00
#
_symmetry.space_group_name_H-M   'P 1'
#
loop_
_entity.id
_entity.type
_entity.pdbx_description
1 polymer ?
#
loop_
_entity_poly.entity_id
_entity_poly.type
_entity_poly.pdbx_seq_one_letter_code
_entity_poly.pdbx_strand_id
1 'polypeptide(L)' 'MCLEAAKLAECHVFVVGLKDGYDTIIGQHAVVNLSGGQIQRICLARALVRQPSLLLLDEATSALHRR' A
#
# COMPACT_ATOMS: atom_id res chain seq x y z
N MET A 1 -8.47 11.99 3.56
CA MET A 1 -7.54 11.28 4.46
C MET A 1 -6.98 10.00 3.82
N CYS A 2 -7.83 9.04 3.42
CA CYS A 2 -7.37 7.80 2.78
C CYS A 2 -6.71 8.01 1.40
N LEU A 3 -7.26 8.91 0.57
CA LEU A 3 -6.69 9.22 -0.75
C LEU A 3 -5.29 9.83 -0.65
N GLU A 4 -5.12 10.81 0.24
CA GLU A 4 -3.82 11.46 0.46
C GLU A 4 -2.78 10.48 1.03
N ALA A 5 -3.17 9.63 1.99
CA ALA A 5 -2.30 8.57 2.48
C ALA A 5 -1.89 7.57 1.37
N ALA A 6 -2.80 7.24 0.46
CA ALA A 6 -2.50 6.37 -0.67
C ALA A 6 -1.56 7.01 -1.70
N LYS A 7 -1.64 8.33 -1.89
CA LYS A 7 -0.69 9.08 -2.73
C LYS A 7 0.68 9.15 -2.07
N LEU A 8 0.75 9.48 -0.77
CA LEU A 8 1.99 9.55 0.01
C LEU A 8 2.74 8.21 0.05
N ALA A 9 2.01 7.09 0.07
CA ALA A 9 2.59 5.76 0.04
C ALA A 9 2.83 5.21 -1.37
N GLU A 10 2.65 6.02 -2.42
CA GLU A 10 2.80 5.62 -3.83
C GLU A 10 1.98 4.38 -4.23
N CYS A 11 0.81 4.17 -3.61
CA CYS A 11 -0.08 3.07 -3.96
C CYS A 11 -1.29 3.48 -4.80
N HIS A 12 -1.64 4.77 -4.82
CA HIS A 12 -2.80 5.28 -5.55
C HIS A 12 -2.84 4.81 -7.02
N VAL A 13 -1.73 4.95 -7.75
CA VAL A 13 -1.67 4.65 -9.19
C VAL A 13 -2.03 3.20 -9.49
N PHE A 14 -1.46 2.25 -8.75
CA PHE A 14 -1.75 0.84 -9.01
C PHE A 14 -3.11 0.42 -8.46
N VAL A 15 -3.57 1.00 -7.34
CA VAL A 15 -4.88 0.69 -6.76
C VAL A 15 -6.00 1.10 -7.71
N VAL A 16 -5.91 2.29 -8.32
CA VAL A 16 -6.88 2.74 -9.34
C VAL A 16 -6.84 1.87 -10.60
N GLY A 17 -5.71 1.23 -10.89
CA GLY A 17 -5.57 0.28 -12.00
C GLY A 17 -6.16 -1.11 -11.74
N LEU A 18 -6.59 -1.42 -10.52
CA LEU A 18 -7.29 -2.67 -10.22
C LEU A 18 -8.71 -2.65 -10.78
N LYS A 19 -9.26 -3.84 -11.07
CA LYS A 19 -10.60 -3.99 -11.65
C LYS A 19 -11.68 -3.19 -10.91
N ASP A 20 -11.64 -3.24 -9.57
CA ASP A 20 -12.63 -2.60 -8.71
C ASP A 20 -12.01 -1.40 -7.96
N GLY A 21 -10.83 -0.93 -8.37
CA GLY A 21 -10.16 0.22 -7.76
C GLY A 21 -9.94 0.05 -6.25
N TYR A 22 -10.35 1.05 -5.47
CA TYR A 22 -10.31 1.03 -4.00
C TYR A 22 -11.27 0.02 -3.36
N ASP A 23 -12.28 -0.45 -4.10
CA ASP A 23 -13.23 -1.47 -3.63
C ASP A 23 -12.71 -2.89 -3.86
N THR A 24 -11.51 -3.03 -4.43
CA THR A 24 -10.86 -4.33 -4.63
C THR A 24 -10.61 -5.01 -3.29
N ILE A 25 -11.23 -6.18 -3.10
CA ILE A 25 -11.02 -7.01 -1.92
C ILE A 25 -9.63 -7.65 -2.00
N ILE A 26 -8.84 -7.51 -0.94
CA ILE A 26 -7.51 -8.11 -0.76
C ILE A 26 -7.51 -9.08 0.45
N GLY A 27 -6.77 -10.18 0.38
CA GLY A 27 -6.66 -11.18 1.46
C GLY A 27 -6.74 -12.63 0.99
N GLN A 28 -6.99 -13.56 1.92
CA GLN A 28 -6.96 -15.02 1.67
C GLN A 28 -7.95 -15.51 0.58
N HIS A 29 -8.98 -14.72 0.28
CA HIS A 29 -9.98 -15.03 -0.75
C HIS A 29 -9.94 -14.06 -1.94
N ALA A 30 -8.93 -13.20 -2.03
CA ALA A 30 -8.81 -12.25 -3.12
C ALA A 30 -8.27 -12.91 -4.39
N VAL A 31 -8.88 -12.59 -5.53
CA VAL A 31 -8.41 -13.00 -6.87
C VAL A 31 -7.16 -12.19 -7.27
N VAL A 32 -6.98 -11.01 -6.68
CA VAL A 32 -5.85 -10.11 -6.96
C VAL A 32 -4.60 -10.56 -6.20
N ASN A 33 -3.55 -10.86 -6.98
CA ASN A 33 -2.21 -11.07 -6.46
C ASN A 33 -1.45 -9.74 -6.46
N LEU A 34 -1.00 -9.32 -5.28
CA LEU A 34 -0.16 -8.14 -5.11
C LEU A 34 1.28 -8.57 -4.84
N SER A 35 2.24 -7.83 -5.37
CA SER A 35 3.65 -8.04 -5.03
C SER A 35 3.91 -7.63 -3.57
N GLY A 36 5.01 -8.13 -2.99
CA GLY A 36 5.42 -7.75 -1.64
C GLY A 36 5.58 -6.22 -1.49
N GLY A 37 6.12 -5.53 -2.50
CA GLY A 37 6.23 -4.07 -2.51
C GLY A 37 4.88 -3.36 -2.57
N GLN A 38 3.91 -3.87 -3.33
CA GLN A 38 2.55 -3.32 -3.35
C GLN A 38 1.85 -3.49 -1.99
N ILE A 39 2.03 -4.65 -1.36
CA ILE A 39 1.52 -4.91 -0.01
C ILE A 39 2.16 -3.96 1.00
N GLN A 40 3.48 -3.77 0.96
CA GLN A 40 4.18 -2.83 1.84
C GLN A 40 3.66 -1.40 1.67
N ARG A 41 3.44 -0.93 0.44
CA ARG A 41 2.87 0.40 0.18
C ARG A 41 1.44 0.54 0.69
N ILE A 42 0.61 -0.48 0.58
CA ILE A 42 -0.74 -0.48 1.19
C ILE A 42 -0.65 -0.42 2.71
N CYS A 43 0.26 -1.18 3.33
CA CYS A 43 0.50 -1.13 4.77
C CYS A 43 0.98 0.26 5.22
N LEU A 44 1.89 0.88 4.46
CA LEU A 44 2.35 2.25 4.70
C LEU A 44 1.18 3.24 4.61
N ALA A 45 0.36 3.17 3.55
CA ALA A 45 -0.84 4.00 3.42
C ALA A 45 -1.75 3.85 4.65
N ARG A 46 -2.02 2.60 5.08
CA ARG A 46 -2.84 2.31 6.28
C ARG A 46 -2.27 2.93 7.56
N ALA A 47 -0.95 2.94 7.72
CA ALA A 47 -0.29 3.59 8.86
C ALA A 47 -0.45 5.12 8.79
N LEU A 48 -0.23 5.71 7.61
CA LEU A 48 -0.32 7.16 7.38
C LEU A 48 -1.75 7.71 7.54
N VAL A 49 -2.80 6.92 7.29
CA VAL A 49 -4.19 7.35 7.52
C VAL A 49 -4.37 7.87 8.94
N ARG A 50 -3.70 7.29 9.94
CA ARG A 50 -3.83 7.72 11.35
C ARG A 50 -3.02 8.96 11.71
N GLN A 51 -2.27 9.55 10.78
CA GLN A 51 -1.38 10.70 11.03
C GLN A 51 -0.48 10.48 12.27
N PRO A 52 0.32 9.39 12.30
CA PRO A 52 1.14 9.08 13.45
C PRO A 52 2.25 10.13 13.65
N SER A 53 2.52 10.49 14.91
CA SER A 53 3.65 11.36 15.25
C SER A 53 5.01 10.67 15.11
N LEU A 54 5.04 9.33 15.18
CA LEU A 54 6.21 8.48 15.00
C LEU A 54 5.80 7.21 14.23
N LEU A 55 6.55 6.89 13.18
CA LEU A 55 6.36 5.68 12.37
C LEU A 55 7.62 4.81 12.47
N LEU A 56 7.46 3.59 12.98
CA LEU A 56 8.53 2.59 13.02
C LEU A 56 8.29 1.59 11.89
N LEU A 57 9.27 1.45 11.00
CA LEU A 57 9.22 0.52 9.89
C LEU A 57 10.32 -0.51 10.07
N ASP A 58 9.95 -1.78 10.06
CA ASP A 58 10.92 -2.87 10.02
C ASP A 58 11.17 -3.26 8.56
N GLU A 59 12.44 -3.44 8.19
CA GLU A 59 12.87 -3.81 6.84
C GLU A 59 12.30 -2.98 5.67
N ALA A 60 12.19 -1.66 5.83
CA ALA A 60 11.52 -0.74 4.88
C ALA A 60 12.07 -0.72 3.43
N THR A 61 13.26 -1.30 3.20
CA THR A 61 13.92 -1.35 1.89
C THR A 61 13.95 -2.73 1.25
N SER A 62 13.40 -3.76 1.90
CA SER A 62 13.44 -5.15 1.41
C SER A 62 12.78 -5.32 0.03
N ALA A 63 11.77 -4.50 -0.31
CA ALA A 63 11.13 -4.50 -1.62
C ALA A 63 11.77 -3.54 -2.65
N LEU A 64 12.74 -2.72 -2.24
CA LEU A 64 13.46 -1.80 -3.13
C LEU A 64 14.60 -2.58 -3.80
N HIS A 65 14.28 -3.42 -4.79
CA HIS A 65 15.30 -4.13 -5.56
C HIS A 65 16.11 -3.10 -6.37
N ARG A 66 17.29 -2.75 -5.86
CA ARG A 66 18.24 -1.82 -6.50
C ARG A 66 18.72 -2.46 -7.81
N ARG A 67 18.27 -1.92 -8.95
CA ARG A 67 19.03 -2.02 -10.21
C ARG A 67 19.95 -0.80 -10.30
#